data_AF-A0A7C6VX20-F1
#
_entry.id   AF-A0A7C6VX20-F1
#
_cell.length_a   1.000
_cell.length_b   1.000
_cell.length_c   1.000
_cell.angle_alpha   90.00
_cell.angle_beta   90.00
_cell.angle_gamma   90.00
#
_symmetry.space_group_name_H-M   'P 1'
#
loop_
_entity.id
_entity.type
_entity.pdbx_description
1 polymer ?
#
loop_
_entity_poly.entity_id
_entity_poly.type
_entity_poly.pdbx_seq_one_letter_code
_entity_poly.pdbx_strand_id
1 'polypeptide(L)'
;MTTHSDALVVSDYVICATLRKVPDVFNVELLWERVRGGQEGVFLFEALKRHPRAPHGRQRKETRYSHVIVRIPERDYLRDDRLEDGFSRQALLQELRRLHERELGRYLAENAAIRYRVEPDPVLRPGEAQFLFGRAIYLPADGESPWFRIEATTEGQSDWRELGLIYPGQRLTLLNGDRRASSFPVAAWPFLGGESVLLLLRSGTPALVDKVAEPPGCLNLIDDGNGGCTVRDRRGRGLRLRVAALEASADAAGAPKPKAAPASAAQPAAVSP
;
A
#
# COMPACT_ATOMS: atom_id res chain seq x y z
N MET A 1 -24.53 23.97 -9.41
CA MET A 1 -24.45 22.51 -9.22
C MET A 1 -23.05 22.06 -9.58
N THR A 2 -22.15 21.98 -8.60
CA THR A 2 -20.80 21.47 -8.80
C THR A 2 -20.86 19.95 -8.83
N THR A 3 -20.72 19.37 -10.02
CA THR A 3 -20.53 17.93 -10.19
C THR A 3 -19.20 17.55 -9.55
N HIS A 4 -19.22 17.20 -8.26
CA HIS A 4 -18.11 16.50 -7.64
C HIS A 4 -17.98 15.16 -8.38
N SER A 5 -16.89 15.00 -9.13
CA SER A 5 -16.59 13.75 -9.81
C SER A 5 -16.49 12.64 -8.76
N ASP A 6 -17.49 11.76 -8.70
CA ASP A 6 -17.59 10.68 -7.70
C ASP A 6 -16.48 9.61 -7.88
N ALA A 7 -15.74 9.68 -8.99
CA ALA A 7 -14.42 9.10 -9.14
C ALA A 7 -13.42 10.24 -9.39
N LEU A 8 -12.49 10.46 -8.46
CA LEU A 8 -11.32 11.31 -8.70
C LEU A 8 -10.26 10.44 -9.37
N VAL A 9 -10.22 10.43 -10.70
CA VAL A 9 -9.09 9.85 -11.46
C VAL A 9 -8.09 10.97 -11.65
N VAL A 10 -7.24 11.21 -10.66
CA VAL A 10 -6.11 12.16 -10.78
C VAL A 10 -4.98 11.52 -11.60
N SER A 11 -4.82 10.20 -11.50
CA SER A 11 -3.91 9.39 -12.32
C SER A 11 -4.27 7.89 -12.22
N ASP A 12 -3.86 7.07 -13.17
CA ASP A 12 -4.05 5.61 -13.14
C ASP A 12 -3.15 4.89 -12.11
N TYR A 13 -2.29 5.63 -11.41
CA TYR A 13 -1.48 5.13 -10.29
C TYR A 13 -2.35 4.74 -9.09
N VAL A 14 -3.30 5.58 -8.69
CA VAL A 14 -4.23 5.34 -7.58
C VAL A 14 -5.60 5.84 -7.99
N ILE A 15 -6.57 4.93 -7.97
CA ILE A 15 -7.97 5.17 -8.26
C ILE A 15 -8.71 5.10 -6.92
N CYS A 16 -9.52 6.12 -6.65
CA CYS A 16 -10.42 6.15 -5.52
C CYS A 16 -11.87 6.19 -6.01
N ALA A 17 -12.62 5.12 -5.72
CA ALA A 17 -14.06 5.09 -5.87
C ALA A 17 -14.71 5.34 -4.51
N THR A 18 -15.69 6.24 -4.45
CA THR A 18 -16.44 6.54 -3.23
C THR A 18 -17.88 6.05 -3.37
N LEU A 19 -18.37 5.40 -2.32
CA LEU A 19 -19.77 5.02 -2.16
C LEU A 19 -20.34 5.74 -0.94
N ARG A 20 -21.57 6.25 -1.05
CA ARG A 20 -22.27 6.99 -0.01
C ARG A 20 -23.65 6.40 0.25
N LYS A 21 -24.23 6.75 1.40
CA LYS A 21 -25.54 6.26 1.86
C LYS A 21 -25.58 4.74 1.96
N VAL A 22 -24.48 4.14 2.42
CA VAL A 22 -24.36 2.72 2.72
C VAL A 22 -24.92 2.47 4.13
N PRO A 23 -26.02 1.72 4.30
CA PRO A 23 -26.57 1.44 5.63
C PRO A 23 -25.60 0.70 6.56
N ASP A 24 -24.83 -0.22 5.99
CA ASP A 24 -23.84 -1.02 6.70
C ASP A 24 -22.56 -1.16 5.86
N VAL A 25 -21.47 -0.57 6.35
CA VAL A 25 -20.15 -0.59 5.69
C VAL A 25 -19.42 -1.92 5.83
N PHE A 26 -19.95 -2.88 6.59
CA PHE A 26 -19.44 -4.25 6.66
C PHE A 26 -20.23 -5.23 5.78
N ASN A 27 -21.37 -4.82 5.24
CA ASN A 27 -22.16 -5.65 4.34
C ASN A 27 -21.58 -5.65 2.92
N VAL A 28 -21.02 -6.79 2.53
CA VAL A 28 -20.36 -6.97 1.22
C VAL A 28 -21.30 -6.71 0.03
N GLU A 29 -22.57 -7.09 0.13
CA GLU A 29 -23.54 -6.92 -0.97
C GLU A 29 -23.80 -5.44 -1.25
N LEU A 30 -23.82 -4.62 -0.19
CA LEU A 30 -24.03 -3.18 -0.27
C LEU A 30 -22.81 -2.42 -0.80
N LEU A 31 -21.62 -3.04 -0.80
CA LEU A 31 -20.37 -2.46 -1.29
C LEU A 31 -19.99 -2.95 -2.69
N TRP A 32 -20.29 -4.22 -3.00
CA TRP A 32 -19.82 -4.91 -4.18
C TRP A 32 -20.51 -4.41 -5.45
N GLU A 33 -21.83 -4.42 -5.46
CA GLU A 33 -22.65 -4.07 -6.62
C GLU A 33 -23.94 -3.37 -6.22
N ARG A 34 -24.59 -2.71 -7.17
CA ARG A 34 -25.83 -1.99 -6.91
C ARG A 34 -26.97 -2.97 -6.64
N VAL A 35 -27.30 -3.17 -5.37
CA VAL A 35 -28.57 -3.75 -4.93
C VAL A 35 -29.62 -2.64 -4.95
N ARG A 36 -30.87 -2.93 -5.35
CA ARG A 36 -31.97 -1.95 -5.45
C ARG A 36 -32.00 -1.06 -4.20
N GLY A 37 -31.61 0.22 -4.33
CA GLY A 37 -31.34 1.06 -3.17
C GLY A 37 -31.00 2.51 -3.52
N GLY A 38 -30.93 3.35 -2.49
CA GLY A 38 -30.64 4.79 -2.59
C GLY A 38 -29.15 5.15 -2.47
N GLN A 39 -28.24 4.18 -2.60
CA GLN A 39 -26.80 4.41 -2.54
C GLN A 39 -26.31 5.26 -3.72
N GLU A 40 -25.40 6.18 -3.41
CA GLU A 40 -24.81 7.11 -4.38
C GLU A 40 -23.31 6.84 -4.55
N GLY A 41 -22.76 7.18 -5.71
CA GLY A 41 -21.35 6.94 -6.03
C GLY A 41 -21.13 5.66 -6.82
N VAL A 42 -19.91 5.10 -6.73
CA VAL A 42 -19.43 3.99 -7.55
C VAL A 42 -19.16 2.76 -6.69
N PHE A 43 -19.80 1.64 -7.04
CA PHE A 43 -19.61 0.36 -6.36
C PHE A 43 -18.27 -0.27 -6.72
N LEU A 44 -17.74 -1.14 -5.86
CA LEU A 44 -16.41 -1.71 -6.06
C LEU A 44 -16.31 -2.51 -7.36
N PHE A 45 -17.30 -3.35 -7.67
CA PHE A 45 -17.29 -4.15 -8.89
C PHE A 45 -17.33 -3.28 -10.15
N GLU A 46 -18.16 -2.22 -10.12
CA GLU A 46 -18.26 -1.22 -11.18
C GLU A 46 -16.93 -0.47 -11.36
N ALA A 47 -16.28 -0.07 -10.26
CA ALA A 47 -14.99 0.62 -10.29
C ALA A 47 -13.88 -0.25 -10.90
N LEU A 48 -13.76 -1.51 -10.46
CA LEU A 48 -12.77 -2.47 -11.00
C LEU A 48 -13.01 -2.76 -12.49
N LYS A 49 -14.27 -2.74 -12.93
CA LYS A 49 -14.65 -2.89 -14.35
C LYS A 49 -14.34 -1.65 -15.20
N ARG A 50 -14.50 -0.44 -14.65
CA ARG A 50 -14.25 0.81 -15.38
C ARG A 50 -12.77 1.14 -15.54
N HIS A 51 -11.93 0.63 -14.66
CA HIS A 51 -10.49 0.96 -14.65
C HIS A 51 -9.62 -0.31 -14.77
N PRO A 52 -9.47 -0.89 -15.98
CA PRO A 52 -8.55 -2.01 -16.19
C PRO A 52 -7.08 -1.58 -16.03
N ARG A 53 -6.22 -2.50 -15.60
CA ARG A 53 -4.77 -2.26 -15.41
C ARG A 53 -4.02 -2.06 -16.72
N ALA A 54 -4.47 -2.72 -17.79
CA ALA A 54 -3.99 -2.52 -19.14
C ALA A 54 -5.20 -2.41 -20.07
N PRO A 55 -5.38 -1.29 -20.79
CA PRO A 55 -6.45 -1.17 -21.77
C PRO A 55 -6.22 -2.16 -22.92
N HIS A 56 -7.32 -2.61 -23.52
CA HIS A 56 -7.39 -3.62 -24.57
C HIS A 56 -6.32 -3.44 -25.67
N GLY A 57 -5.23 -4.21 -25.59
CA GLY A 57 -4.26 -4.36 -26.67
C GLY A 57 -4.43 -5.73 -27.32
N ARG A 58 -4.36 -5.79 -28.67
CA ARG A 58 -4.68 -6.94 -29.55
C ARG A 58 -4.14 -8.34 -29.17
N GLN A 59 -3.29 -8.47 -28.14
CA GLN A 59 -2.62 -9.70 -27.73
C GLN A 59 -2.56 -9.89 -26.19
N ARG A 60 -3.09 -8.97 -25.36
CA ARG A 60 -3.05 -9.08 -23.89
C ARG A 60 -4.46 -9.29 -23.33
N LYS A 61 -4.63 -10.36 -22.55
CA LYS A 61 -5.82 -10.57 -21.69
C LYS A 61 -6.05 -9.30 -20.86
N GLU A 62 -7.28 -8.83 -20.80
CA GLU A 62 -7.65 -7.71 -19.92
C GLU A 62 -7.23 -8.06 -18.48
N THR A 63 -6.36 -7.26 -17.88
CA THR A 63 -5.89 -7.48 -16.51
C THR A 63 -6.60 -6.53 -15.56
N ARG A 64 -7.25 -7.07 -14.53
CA ARG A 64 -7.89 -6.30 -13.45
C ARG A 64 -6.94 -6.13 -12.27
N TYR A 65 -7.19 -5.11 -11.45
CA TYR A 65 -6.46 -4.93 -10.20
C TYR A 65 -6.92 -5.95 -9.17
N SER A 66 -5.99 -6.63 -8.50
CA SER A 66 -6.28 -7.64 -7.48
C SER A 66 -6.04 -7.17 -6.04
N HIS A 67 -5.46 -5.97 -5.86
CA HIS A 67 -5.16 -5.40 -4.55
C HIS A 67 -6.07 -4.19 -4.31
N VAL A 68 -6.84 -4.21 -3.22
CA VAL A 68 -7.82 -3.17 -2.89
C VAL A 68 -7.75 -2.83 -1.40
N ILE A 69 -7.64 -1.55 -1.10
CA ILE A 69 -7.84 -1.02 0.25
C ILE A 69 -9.29 -0.53 0.35
N VAL A 70 -10.00 -1.01 1.37
CA VAL A 70 -11.35 -0.57 1.71
C VAL A 70 -11.24 0.35 2.91
N ARG A 71 -11.54 1.63 2.72
CA ARG A 71 -11.62 2.60 3.80
C ARG A 71 -13.04 2.76 4.28
N ILE A 72 -13.21 2.67 5.58
CA ILE A 72 -14.48 2.83 6.29
C ILE A 72 -14.34 3.92 7.35
N PRO A 73 -15.45 4.48 7.88
CA PRO A 73 -15.39 5.49 8.91
C PRO A 73 -14.67 4.97 10.15
N GLU A 74 -13.74 5.75 10.68
CA GLU A 74 -12.94 5.39 11.87
C GLU A 74 -13.82 4.95 13.05
N ARG A 75 -14.98 5.61 13.23
CA ARG A 75 -15.94 5.26 14.29
C ARG A 75 -16.46 3.82 14.15
N ASP A 76 -16.80 3.39 12.94
CA ASP A 76 -17.36 2.06 12.71
C ASP A 76 -16.26 1.00 12.83
N TYR A 77 -15.04 1.30 12.37
CA TYR A 77 -13.85 0.47 12.59
C TYR A 77 -13.56 0.24 14.08
N LEU A 78 -13.46 1.31 14.87
CA LEU A 78 -13.19 1.22 16.31
C LEU A 78 -14.33 0.55 17.08
N ARG A 79 -15.56 0.63 16.58
CA ARG A 79 -16.70 -0.04 17.19
C ARG A 79 -16.64 -1.55 16.98
N ASP A 80 -16.30 -2.01 15.77
CA ASP A 80 -16.09 -3.43 15.47
C ASP A 80 -14.95 -4.01 16.33
N ASP A 81 -13.86 -3.27 16.52
CA ASP A 81 -12.76 -3.68 17.40
C ASP A 81 -13.18 -3.85 18.85
N ARG A 82 -14.10 -3.02 19.35
CA ARG A 82 -14.50 -3.01 20.75
C ARG A 82 -15.64 -3.97 21.08
N LEU A 83 -16.54 -4.21 20.13
CA LEU A 83 -17.76 -4.97 20.36
C LEU A 83 -17.67 -6.40 19.80
N GLU A 84 -16.95 -6.58 18.70
CA GLU A 84 -16.95 -7.81 17.91
C GLU A 84 -15.53 -8.34 17.67
N ASP A 85 -14.52 -7.79 18.35
CA ASP A 85 -13.10 -8.13 18.21
C ASP A 85 -12.60 -8.17 16.75
N GLY A 86 -13.14 -7.29 15.90
CA GLY A 86 -12.76 -7.21 14.48
C GLY A 86 -13.44 -8.23 13.56
N PHE A 87 -14.43 -8.99 14.06
CA PHE A 87 -15.10 -10.06 13.32
C PHE A 87 -15.75 -9.55 12.02
N SER A 88 -16.42 -8.39 12.06
CA SER A 88 -17.12 -7.86 10.88
C SER A 88 -16.15 -7.54 9.75
N ARG A 89 -14.98 -6.98 10.08
CA ARG A 89 -13.91 -6.73 9.10
C ARG A 89 -13.35 -8.02 8.51
N GLN A 90 -13.14 -9.05 9.32
CA GLN A 90 -12.65 -10.34 8.83
C GLN A 90 -13.67 -11.00 7.88
N ALA A 91 -14.95 -11.01 8.24
CA ALA A 91 -16.04 -11.51 7.40
C ALA A 91 -16.12 -10.75 6.07
N LEU A 92 -16.07 -9.41 6.12
CA LEU A 92 -16.06 -8.57 4.92
C LEU A 92 -14.88 -8.91 4.00
N LEU A 93 -13.67 -9.04 4.55
CA LEU A 93 -12.47 -9.36 3.77
C LEU A 93 -12.56 -10.73 3.09
N GLN A 94 -13.10 -11.74 3.77
CA GLN A 94 -13.28 -13.08 3.21
C GLN A 94 -14.28 -13.07 2.04
N GLU A 95 -15.42 -12.42 2.23
CA GLU A 95 -16.45 -12.36 1.19
C GLU A 95 -16.04 -11.51 -0.01
N LEU A 96 -15.34 -10.38 0.20
CA LEU A 96 -14.78 -9.57 -0.89
C LEU A 96 -13.78 -10.36 -1.73
N ARG A 97 -12.92 -11.17 -1.11
CA ARG A 97 -12.00 -12.07 -1.83
C ARG A 97 -12.77 -13.10 -2.64
N ARG A 98 -13.77 -13.75 -2.04
CA ARG A 98 -14.61 -14.77 -2.68
C ARG A 98 -15.33 -14.22 -3.91
N LEU A 99 -15.96 -13.05 -3.79
CA LEU A 99 -16.67 -12.40 -4.90
C LEU A 99 -15.71 -11.95 -6.00
N HIS A 100 -14.57 -11.35 -5.62
CA HIS A 100 -13.57 -10.92 -6.61
C HIS A 100 -13.02 -12.11 -7.40
N GLU A 101 -12.68 -13.22 -6.74
CA GLU A 101 -12.22 -14.44 -7.42
C GLU A 101 -13.29 -14.96 -8.38
N ARG A 102 -14.54 -15.08 -7.89
CA ARG A 102 -15.66 -15.60 -8.68
C ARG A 102 -15.94 -14.78 -9.93
N GLU A 103 -16.00 -13.46 -9.80
CA GLU A 103 -16.46 -12.57 -10.87
C GLU A 103 -15.31 -12.08 -11.77
N LEU A 104 -14.11 -11.89 -11.20
CA LEU A 104 -12.98 -11.25 -11.88
C LEU A 104 -11.73 -12.12 -11.97
N GLY A 105 -11.67 -13.30 -11.32
CA GLY A 105 -10.48 -14.17 -11.28
C GLY A 105 -9.91 -14.50 -12.66
N ARG A 106 -10.79 -14.76 -13.64
CA ARG A 106 -10.39 -15.04 -15.04
C ARG A 106 -9.68 -13.88 -15.77
N TYR A 107 -9.82 -12.65 -15.25
CA TYR A 107 -9.21 -11.43 -15.78
C TYR A 107 -8.01 -10.98 -14.93
N LEU A 108 -7.52 -11.81 -14.02
CA LEU A 108 -6.31 -11.49 -13.27
C LEU A 108 -5.07 -11.94 -14.04
N ALA A 109 -3.93 -11.32 -13.74
CA ALA A 109 -2.66 -11.79 -14.25
C ALA A 109 -2.38 -13.20 -13.70
N GLU A 110 -1.60 -13.98 -14.44
CA GLU A 110 -1.19 -15.32 -14.01
C GLU A 110 -0.50 -15.24 -12.65
N ASN A 111 -0.99 -16.03 -11.67
CA ASN A 111 -0.54 -16.05 -10.27
C ASN A 111 -0.79 -14.75 -9.47
N ALA A 112 -1.65 -13.85 -9.94
CA ALA A 112 -2.04 -12.68 -9.14
C ALA A 112 -2.89 -13.11 -7.93
N ALA A 113 -2.42 -12.78 -6.73
CA ALA A 113 -3.18 -12.97 -5.52
C ALA A 113 -4.20 -11.83 -5.34
N ILE A 114 -5.42 -12.18 -4.95
CA ILE A 114 -6.44 -11.21 -4.54
C ILE A 114 -6.21 -10.85 -3.08
N ARG A 115 -5.96 -9.57 -2.82
CA ARG A 115 -5.67 -9.07 -1.47
C ARG A 115 -6.56 -7.88 -1.17
N TYR A 116 -7.08 -7.88 0.04
CA TYR A 116 -7.88 -6.80 0.58
C TYR A 116 -7.36 -6.43 1.97
N ARG A 117 -7.44 -5.14 2.27
CA ARG A 117 -7.18 -4.58 3.60
C ARG A 117 -8.28 -3.57 3.94
N VAL A 118 -8.78 -3.60 5.16
CA VAL A 118 -9.66 -2.55 5.68
C VAL A 118 -8.83 -1.55 6.46
N GLU A 119 -9.02 -0.25 6.19
CA GLU A 119 -8.35 0.85 6.88
C GLU A 119 -9.39 1.82 7.48
N PRO A 120 -9.17 2.35 8.69
CA PRO A 120 -10.00 3.42 9.23
C PRO A 120 -9.68 4.74 8.53
N ASP A 121 -10.71 5.53 8.24
CA ASP A 121 -10.54 6.91 7.77
C ASP A 121 -11.35 7.89 8.65
N PRO A 122 -10.67 8.83 9.36
CA PRO A 122 -11.34 9.79 10.23
C PRO A 122 -12.12 10.88 9.46
N VAL A 123 -11.91 11.00 8.14
CA VAL A 123 -12.59 11.99 7.30
C VAL A 123 -13.91 11.44 6.74
N LEU A 124 -14.07 10.12 6.68
CA LEU A 124 -15.28 9.49 6.17
C LEU A 124 -16.45 9.62 7.14
N ARG A 125 -17.60 10.00 6.58
CA ARG A 125 -18.85 10.11 7.34
C ARG A 125 -19.51 8.73 7.48
N PRO A 126 -20.36 8.53 8.50
CA PRO A 126 -21.17 7.32 8.60
C PRO A 126 -21.93 7.03 7.30
N GLY A 127 -21.85 5.78 6.85
CA GLY A 127 -22.44 5.32 5.60
C GLY A 127 -21.68 5.75 4.34
N GLU A 128 -20.43 6.20 4.47
CA GLU A 128 -19.49 6.32 3.36
C GLU A 128 -18.45 5.20 3.40
N ALA A 129 -18.07 4.71 2.22
CA ALA A 129 -16.96 3.80 2.04
C ALA A 129 -16.12 4.26 0.85
N GLN A 130 -14.81 4.03 0.91
CA GLN A 130 -13.91 4.30 -0.21
C GLN A 130 -13.10 3.07 -0.59
N PHE A 131 -12.90 2.90 -1.89
CA PHE A 131 -12.10 1.81 -2.44
C PHE A 131 -10.89 2.43 -3.12
N LEU A 132 -9.69 2.08 -2.65
CA LEU A 132 -8.43 2.48 -3.27
C LEU A 132 -7.78 1.28 -3.92
N PHE A 133 -7.46 1.40 -5.20
CA PHE A 133 -6.76 0.40 -6.00
C PHE A 133 -6.02 1.10 -7.12
N GLY A 134 -5.11 0.42 -7.81
CA GLY A 134 -4.33 1.03 -8.90
C GLY A 134 -2.92 0.47 -8.98
N ARG A 135 -2.12 1.00 -9.91
CA ARG A 135 -0.75 0.49 -10.14
C ARG A 135 0.20 0.75 -8.98
N ALA A 136 -0.08 1.76 -8.16
CA ALA A 136 0.70 2.12 -6.98
C ALA A 136 0.07 1.63 -5.66
N ILE A 137 -1.02 0.85 -5.72
CA ILE A 137 -1.59 0.18 -4.55
C ILE A 137 -1.07 -1.25 -4.48
N TYR A 138 -0.29 -1.54 -3.45
CA TYR A 138 0.25 -2.87 -3.18
C TYR A 138 -0.08 -3.31 -1.76
N LEU A 139 -0.56 -4.54 -1.63
CA LEU A 139 -0.78 -5.19 -0.34
C LEU A 139 0.19 -6.37 -0.26
N PRO A 140 1.05 -6.45 0.77
CA PRO A 140 2.00 -7.54 0.91
C PRO A 140 1.31 -8.88 1.15
N ALA A 141 1.98 -9.96 0.80
CA ALA A 141 1.58 -11.31 1.22
C ALA A 141 1.83 -11.50 2.71
N ASP A 142 1.17 -12.50 3.30
CA ASP A 142 1.50 -12.92 4.67
C ASP A 142 2.96 -13.37 4.72
N GLY A 143 3.73 -12.81 5.66
CA GLY A 143 5.16 -13.06 5.81
C GLY A 143 6.08 -12.39 4.78
N GLU A 144 5.55 -11.61 3.83
CA GLU A 144 6.39 -10.84 2.90
C GLU A 144 7.15 -9.75 3.65
N SER A 145 8.47 -9.73 3.51
CA SER A 145 9.32 -8.75 4.19
C SER A 145 9.55 -7.51 3.34
N PRO A 146 9.50 -6.30 3.91
CA PRO A 146 9.76 -5.06 3.19
C PRO A 146 11.24 -4.95 2.81
N TRP A 147 11.52 -4.30 1.68
CA TRP A 147 12.89 -4.00 1.24
C TRP A 147 13.34 -2.58 1.59
N PHE A 148 12.41 -1.62 1.60
CA PHE A 148 12.73 -0.23 1.89
C PHE A 148 11.71 0.39 2.82
N ARG A 149 12.17 1.36 3.60
CA ARG A 149 11.34 2.28 4.37
C ARG A 149 11.39 3.66 3.74
N ILE A 150 10.21 4.29 3.64
CA ILE A 150 10.04 5.65 3.14
C ILE A 150 9.88 6.58 4.33
N GLU A 151 10.68 7.64 4.37
CA GLU A 151 10.60 8.67 5.39
C GLU A 151 10.58 10.05 4.75
N ALA A 152 9.86 10.99 5.36
CA ALA A 152 9.87 12.38 4.92
C ALA A 152 9.98 13.35 6.10
N THR A 153 10.53 14.52 5.82
CA THR A 153 10.55 15.64 6.76
C THR A 153 10.44 16.95 6.00
N THR A 154 9.87 17.98 6.63
CA THR A 154 9.84 19.32 6.05
C THR A 154 11.27 19.84 5.89
N GLU A 155 11.54 20.58 4.82
CA GLU A 155 12.85 21.19 4.65
C GLU A 155 13.20 22.10 5.84
N GLY A 156 14.38 21.92 6.43
CA GLY A 156 14.82 22.62 7.65
C GLY A 156 14.44 21.94 8.98
N GLN A 157 13.67 20.85 8.96
CA GLN A 157 13.29 20.09 10.17
C GLN A 157 14.09 18.79 10.31
N SER A 158 14.46 18.39 11.52
CA SER A 158 15.23 17.16 11.77
C SER A 158 14.38 15.92 12.05
N ASP A 159 13.08 16.12 12.27
CA ASP A 159 12.16 15.06 12.63
C ASP A 159 11.69 14.30 11.37
N TRP A 160 12.33 13.18 11.10
CA TRP A 160 11.93 12.26 10.04
C TRP A 160 10.69 11.46 10.46
N ARG A 161 9.66 11.46 9.62
CA ARG A 161 8.44 10.68 9.82
C ARG A 161 8.41 9.52 8.84
N GLU A 162 8.17 8.33 9.34
CA GLU A 162 7.91 7.16 8.50
C GLU A 162 6.57 7.34 7.76
N LEU A 163 6.60 7.17 6.44
CA LEU A 163 5.43 7.25 5.58
C LEU A 163 4.87 5.86 5.24
N GLY A 164 5.76 4.88 5.08
CA GLY A 164 5.39 3.52 4.73
C GLY A 164 6.56 2.68 4.24
N LEU A 165 6.23 1.48 3.78
CA LEU A 165 7.18 0.46 3.36
C LEU A 165 7.03 0.15 1.86
N ILE A 166 8.12 -0.31 1.25
CA ILE A 166 8.14 -0.81 -0.13
C ILE A 166 8.50 -2.29 -0.10
N TYR A 167 7.65 -3.10 -0.71
CA TYR A 167 7.80 -4.56 -0.81
C TYR A 167 8.35 -4.99 -2.19
N PRO A 168 8.95 -6.18 -2.31
CA PRO A 168 9.50 -6.69 -3.57
C PRO A 168 8.55 -6.61 -4.77
N GLY A 169 7.25 -6.90 -4.57
CA GLY A 169 6.23 -6.84 -5.63
C GLY A 169 5.71 -5.44 -5.95
N GLN A 170 6.05 -4.43 -5.15
CA GLN A 170 5.54 -3.06 -5.24
C GLN A 170 6.37 -2.23 -6.24
N ARG A 171 6.01 -2.31 -7.52
CA ARG A 171 6.73 -1.62 -8.60
C ARG A 171 6.64 -0.10 -8.51
N LEU A 172 5.53 0.43 -8.02
CA LEU A 172 5.24 1.86 -7.99
C LEU A 172 4.71 2.25 -6.61
N THR A 173 5.12 3.40 -6.10
CA THR A 173 4.56 4.03 -4.90
C THR A 173 4.37 5.52 -5.15
N LEU A 174 3.17 6.04 -4.91
CA LEU A 174 2.86 7.44 -5.15
C LEU A 174 2.72 8.21 -3.83
N LEU A 175 3.46 9.30 -3.70
CA LEU A 175 3.45 10.18 -2.54
C LEU A 175 2.88 11.55 -2.93
N ASN A 176 1.85 12.00 -2.23
CA ASN A 176 1.35 13.37 -2.27
C ASN A 176 0.51 13.67 -1.01
N GLY A 177 -0.09 14.86 -0.94
CA GLY A 177 -0.95 15.26 0.20
C GLY A 177 -2.39 14.76 0.13
N ASP A 178 -2.82 14.14 -0.97
CA ASP A 178 -4.20 13.71 -1.17
C ASP A 178 -4.38 12.23 -0.82
N ARG A 179 -5.08 11.97 0.29
CA ARG A 179 -5.43 10.63 0.77
C ARG A 179 -6.15 9.79 -0.29
N ARG A 180 -6.86 10.40 -1.25
CA ARG A 180 -7.62 9.71 -2.30
C ARG A 180 -6.78 9.40 -3.55
N ALA A 181 -5.59 9.98 -3.67
CA ALA A 181 -4.75 9.87 -4.86
C ALA A 181 -3.29 9.52 -4.53
N SER A 182 -3.02 8.91 -3.37
CA SER A 182 -1.68 8.52 -2.92
C SER A 182 -1.65 7.07 -2.41
N SER A 183 -0.51 6.41 -2.57
CA SER A 183 -0.21 5.18 -1.83
C SER A 183 0.00 5.48 -0.34
N PHE A 184 0.79 6.52 -0.06
CA PHE A 184 1.03 7.03 1.29
C PHE A 184 0.80 8.55 1.30
N PRO A 185 -0.25 9.04 1.99
CA PRO A 185 -0.50 10.46 2.09
C PRO A 185 0.54 11.10 3.03
N VAL A 186 1.19 12.16 2.55
CA VAL A 186 2.21 12.87 3.30
C VAL A 186 1.56 14.04 4.03
N ALA A 187 1.59 13.99 5.36
CA ALA A 187 1.11 15.09 6.18
C ALA A 187 1.91 16.37 5.91
N ALA A 188 1.23 17.53 5.89
CA ALA A 188 1.84 18.83 5.57
C ALA A 188 2.55 18.86 4.20
N TRP A 189 2.00 18.19 3.19
CA TRP A 189 2.49 18.26 1.81
C TRP A 189 2.56 19.72 1.34
N PRO A 190 3.77 20.24 1.02
CA PRO A 190 3.95 21.66 0.78
C PRO A 190 3.58 22.08 -0.65
N PHE A 191 3.40 21.11 -1.55
CA PHE A 191 3.18 21.30 -2.98
C PHE A 191 1.68 21.40 -3.31
N LEU A 192 1.31 22.14 -4.36
CA LEU A 192 -0.11 22.41 -4.69
C LEU A 192 -0.47 21.82 -6.05
N GLY A 193 -1.76 21.61 -6.31
CA GLY A 193 -2.22 21.28 -7.67
C GLY A 193 -1.90 19.85 -8.13
N GLY A 194 -1.84 18.89 -7.22
CA GLY A 194 -1.69 17.46 -7.56
C GLY A 194 -0.25 17.00 -7.80
N GLU A 195 0.73 17.89 -7.59
CA GLU A 195 2.16 17.58 -7.63
C GLU A 195 2.47 16.40 -6.70
N SER A 196 3.11 15.37 -7.25
CA SER A 196 3.38 14.09 -6.60
C SER A 196 4.82 13.65 -6.80
N VAL A 197 5.32 12.81 -5.90
CA VAL A 197 6.58 12.07 -6.10
C VAL A 197 6.22 10.61 -6.33
N LEU A 198 6.63 10.07 -7.48
CA LEU A 198 6.49 8.67 -7.82
C LEU A 198 7.82 7.95 -7.54
N LEU A 199 7.75 6.89 -6.75
CA LEU A 199 8.85 5.98 -6.48
C LEU A 199 8.72 4.76 -7.38
N LEU A 200 9.79 4.43 -8.11
CA LEU A 200 9.83 3.28 -9.00
C LEU A 200 10.84 2.26 -8.48
N LEU A 201 10.35 1.08 -8.10
CA LEU A 201 11.20 -0.03 -7.69
C LEU A 201 11.77 -0.75 -8.93
N ARG A 202 13.06 -0.55 -9.17
CA ARG A 202 13.83 -1.28 -10.16
C ARG A 202 14.32 -2.59 -9.57
N SER A 203 13.91 -3.70 -10.19
CA SER A 203 14.48 -5.02 -9.89
C SER A 203 15.91 -5.07 -10.40
N GLY A 204 16.83 -5.43 -9.52
CA GLY A 204 18.26 -5.57 -9.77
C GLY A 204 18.95 -6.06 -8.50
N THR A 205 20.26 -6.31 -8.58
CA THR A 205 21.07 -6.65 -7.41
C THR A 205 22.21 -5.63 -7.31
N PRO A 206 22.14 -4.65 -6.39
CA PRO A 206 21.04 -4.40 -5.44
C PRO A 206 19.79 -3.81 -6.10
N ALA A 207 18.63 -4.00 -5.47
CA ALA A 207 17.40 -3.32 -5.88
C ALA A 207 17.53 -1.82 -5.63
N LEU A 208 16.95 -1.00 -6.50
CA LEU A 208 17.05 0.46 -6.41
C LEU A 208 15.66 1.10 -6.52
N VAL A 209 15.48 2.23 -5.84
CA VAL A 209 14.25 3.03 -5.90
C VAL A 209 14.55 4.38 -6.55
N ASP A 210 14.08 4.55 -7.78
CA ASP A 210 14.13 5.84 -8.47
C ASP A 210 13.02 6.74 -7.92
N LYS A 211 13.30 8.04 -7.86
CA LYS A 211 12.32 9.07 -7.47
C LYS A 211 12.11 10.00 -8.66
N VAL A 212 10.86 10.19 -9.07
CA VAL A 212 10.51 11.10 -10.16
C VAL A 212 9.36 12.02 -9.76
N ALA A 213 9.35 13.21 -10.33
CA ALA A 213 8.21 14.12 -10.23
C ALA A 213 7.07 13.62 -11.12
N GLU A 214 5.84 13.70 -10.62
CA GLU A 214 4.64 13.41 -11.37
C GLU A 214 3.61 14.54 -11.14
N PRO A 215 3.18 15.27 -12.20
CA PRO A 215 3.63 15.18 -13.59
C PRO A 215 5.12 15.52 -13.81
N PRO A 216 5.74 15.06 -14.92
CA PRO A 216 7.14 15.37 -15.21
C PRO A 216 7.42 16.88 -15.22
N GLY A 217 8.48 17.30 -14.51
CA GLY A 217 8.93 18.70 -14.47
C GLY A 217 8.10 19.63 -13.57
N CYS A 218 7.16 19.09 -12.78
CA CYS A 218 6.42 19.88 -11.77
C CYS A 218 7.24 20.10 -10.49
N LEU A 219 8.11 19.15 -10.13
CA LEU A 219 8.99 19.21 -8.97
C LEU A 219 10.45 19.01 -9.38
N ASN A 220 11.35 19.73 -8.72
CA ASN A 220 12.79 19.56 -8.82
C ASN A 220 13.24 18.61 -7.72
N LEU A 221 13.76 17.43 -8.10
CA LEU A 221 14.32 16.45 -7.18
C LEU A 221 15.84 16.51 -7.25
N ILE A 222 16.47 16.83 -6.13
CA ILE A 222 17.93 16.92 -5.99
C ILE A 222 18.37 15.79 -5.06
N ASP A 223 19.10 14.81 -5.60
CA ASP A 223 19.64 13.69 -4.82
C ASP A 223 20.69 14.19 -3.82
N ASP A 224 20.67 13.64 -2.60
CA ASP A 224 21.65 13.96 -1.55
C ASP A 224 22.81 12.96 -1.45
N GLY A 225 22.80 11.91 -2.29
CA GLY A 225 23.84 10.89 -2.35
C GLY A 225 23.72 9.78 -1.30
N ASN A 226 22.85 9.93 -0.29
CA ASN A 226 22.65 8.97 0.80
C ASN A 226 21.28 8.28 0.72
N GLY A 227 20.73 8.16 -0.49
CA GLY A 227 19.41 7.58 -0.73
C GLY A 227 18.25 8.54 -0.40
N GLY A 228 18.54 9.76 0.03
CA GLY A 228 17.58 10.84 0.17
C GLY A 228 17.52 11.76 -1.05
N CYS A 229 16.51 12.62 -1.07
CA CYS A 229 16.41 13.70 -2.03
C CYS A 229 15.69 14.89 -1.41
N THR A 230 16.10 16.08 -1.84
CA THR A 230 15.35 17.31 -1.59
C THR A 230 14.42 17.55 -2.76
N VAL A 231 13.13 17.64 -2.48
CA VAL A 231 12.06 17.90 -3.43
C VAL A 231 11.65 19.36 -3.28
N ARG A 232 11.65 20.14 -4.37
CA ARG A 232 11.20 21.53 -4.36
C ARG A 232 10.27 21.85 -5.51
N ASP A 233 9.33 22.76 -5.30
CA ASP A 233 8.55 23.34 -6.39
C ASP A 233 9.21 24.61 -6.95
N ARG A 234 8.56 25.23 -7.95
CA ARG A 234 9.03 26.49 -8.55
C ARG A 234 8.92 27.69 -7.61
N ARG A 235 8.17 27.58 -6.51
CA ARG A 235 7.96 28.65 -5.51
C ARG A 235 8.96 28.57 -4.36
N GLY A 236 9.89 27.61 -4.40
CA GLY A 236 10.90 27.40 -3.36
C GLY A 236 10.39 26.69 -2.12
N ARG A 237 9.17 26.12 -2.15
CA ARG A 237 8.69 25.25 -1.07
C ARG A 237 9.36 23.90 -1.19
N GLY A 238 9.70 23.27 -0.08
CA GLY A 238 10.48 22.04 -0.10
C GLY A 238 10.15 21.01 0.96
N LEU A 239 10.49 19.77 0.61
CA LEU A 239 10.35 18.57 1.42
C LEU A 239 11.63 17.74 1.24
N ARG A 240 12.10 17.09 2.30
CA ARG A 240 13.14 16.06 2.20
C ARG A 240 12.49 14.68 2.28
N LEU A 241 12.91 13.81 1.38
CA LEU A 241 12.44 12.44 1.27
C LEU A 241 13.65 11.50 1.40
N ARG A 242 13.49 10.37 2.09
CA ARG A 242 14.49 9.32 2.21
C ARG A 242 13.87 7.97 1.93
N VAL A 243 14.56 7.16 1.13
CA VAL A 243 14.21 5.76 0.91
C VAL A 243 15.39 4.93 1.41
N ALA A 244 15.27 4.39 2.63
CA ALA A 244 16.33 3.63 3.28
C ALA A 244 16.11 2.13 3.03
N ALA A 245 17.16 1.41 2.64
CA ALA A 245 17.12 -0.05 2.59
C ALA A 245 16.93 -0.59 4.00
N LEU A 246 16.00 -1.53 4.16
CA LEU A 246 15.89 -2.33 5.36
C LEU A 246 16.81 -3.52 5.13
N GLU A 247 17.96 -3.53 5.80
CA GLU A 247 18.75 -4.76 5.82
C GLU A 247 17.86 -5.87 6.36
N ALA A 248 17.76 -6.98 5.62
CA ALA A 248 17.07 -8.16 6.10
C ALA A 248 17.73 -8.53 7.43
N SER A 249 17.05 -8.24 8.53
CA SER A 249 17.55 -8.54 9.86
C SER A 249 17.86 -10.02 9.91
N ALA A 250 19.13 -10.36 9.77
CA ALA A 250 19.67 -11.67 10.05
C ALA A 250 19.69 -11.85 11.57
N ASP A 251 18.50 -11.81 12.20
CA ASP A 251 18.28 -12.24 13.57
C ASP A 251 17.38 -13.49 13.56
N ALA A 252 17.88 -14.49 12.83
CA ALA A 252 17.73 -15.89 13.22
C ALA A 252 19.04 -16.35 13.89
N ALA A 253 19.53 -15.57 14.86
CA ALA A 253 20.67 -15.92 15.71
C ALA A 253 20.21 -16.08 17.17
N GLY A 254 19.23 -16.97 17.36
CA GLY A 254 18.78 -17.44 18.67
C GLY A 254 18.76 -18.97 18.75
N ALA A 255 19.67 -19.65 18.06
CA ALA A 255 19.90 -21.07 18.30
C ALA A 255 20.65 -21.23 19.63
N PRO A 256 20.11 -21.91 20.66
CA PRO A 256 20.85 -22.17 21.87
C PRO A 256 22.03 -23.09 21.53
N LYS A 257 23.26 -22.63 21.82
CA LYS A 257 24.48 -23.44 21.71
C LYS A 257 24.28 -24.76 22.48
N PRO A 258 24.51 -25.94 21.86
CA PRO A 258 24.56 -27.18 22.61
C PRO A 258 25.74 -27.11 23.58
N LYS A 259 25.43 -27.30 24.87
CA LYS A 259 26.40 -27.36 25.96
C LYS A 259 27.33 -28.55 25.70
N ALA A 260 28.59 -28.27 25.35
CA ALA A 260 29.62 -29.28 25.17
C ALA A 260 29.82 -30.07 26.47
N ALA A 261 29.69 -31.39 26.40
CA ALA A 261 30.09 -32.31 27.46
C ALA A 261 31.62 -32.32 27.59
N PRO A 262 32.20 -32.37 28.81
CA PRO A 262 33.63 -32.43 28.97
C PRO A 262 34.18 -33.78 28.47
N ALA A 263 35.14 -33.71 27.56
CA ALA A 263 35.87 -34.84 27.02
C ALA A 263 36.81 -35.44 28.09
N SER A 264 36.75 -36.77 28.18
CA SER A 264 37.63 -37.63 28.97
C SER A 264 39.09 -37.46 28.55
N ALA A 265 39.98 -37.20 29.52
CA ALA A 265 41.42 -37.21 29.32
C ALA A 265 42.00 -38.60 29.66
N ALA A 266 42.34 -39.36 28.63
CA ALA A 266 43.42 -40.36 28.64
C ALA A 266 44.51 -39.75 27.74
N GLN A 267 45.80 -39.75 28.02
CA GLN A 267 46.72 -40.78 28.52
C GLN A 267 48.10 -40.06 28.70
N PRO A 268 49.18 -40.64 29.31
CA PRO A 268 49.98 -41.61 28.55
C PRO A 268 50.68 -42.70 29.38
N ALA A 269 51.13 -43.72 28.64
CA ALA A 269 51.92 -44.86 29.10
C ALA A 269 53.40 -44.49 29.34
N ALA A 270 54.04 -45.22 30.27
CA ALA A 270 55.49 -45.42 30.33
C ALA A 270 55.82 -46.81 30.95
N VAL A 271 56.13 -47.78 30.08
CA VAL A 271 57.30 -48.71 30.04
C VAL A 271 58.20 -48.67 31.30
N SER A 272 58.55 -49.74 32.03
CA SER A 272 59.20 -51.05 31.72
C SER A 272 59.30 -51.89 33.02
N PRO A 273 59.84 -53.13 33.06
CA PRO A 273 60.54 -53.92 32.03
C PRO A 273 59.85 -55.21 31.58
#